data_AF-A0A3M7L3F1-F1
#
_entry.id   AF-A0A3M7L3F1-F1
#
_cell.length_a   1.000
_cell.length_b   1.000
_cell.length_c   1.000
_cell.angle_alpha   90.00
_cell.angle_beta   90.00
_cell.angle_gamma   90.00
#
_symmetry.space_group_name_H-M   'P 1'
#
loop_
_entity.id
_entity.type
_entity.pdbx_description
1 polymer ?
#
loop_
_entity_poly.entity_id
_entity_poly.type
_entity_poly.pdbx_seq_one_letter_code
_entity_poly.pdbx_strand_id
1 'polypeptide(L)'
;EQASEDDELASLIQGAEDDPEEIQRRLQRAGVPAPPSASTLGDILERRRAGESRPVAVKFRNVDQFDLWIWLELYTAPAPAAVAMVQEVVNSWYLLGRLGAYNASSMHVLYASQYDLSHMRYGEDEEDEEVVGSAPAAMADMADLEVKGNWLRFWVDLGTADELALDILINALRALSLDHLGIKTLVIGGVNEGWPVPDRQLPEITMDPMRVSVPDFMADEEEDGEDEDEDYNYRD
;
A
#
# COMPACT_ATOMS: atom_id res chain seq x y z
N GLU A 1 37.72 12.37 10.82
CA GLU A 1 38.05 11.90 9.46
C GLU A 1 37.09 12.45 8.42
N GLN A 2 35.77 12.32 8.55
CA GLN A 2 34.83 12.89 7.55
C GLN A 2 34.95 14.42 7.36
N ALA A 3 35.13 15.19 8.44
CA ALA A 3 35.27 16.65 8.34
C ALA A 3 36.52 17.13 7.57
N SER A 4 37.61 16.33 7.55
CA SER A 4 38.82 16.70 6.81
C SER A 4 38.74 16.38 5.32
N GLU A 5 37.94 15.37 4.95
CA GLU A 5 37.73 14.97 3.55
C GLU A 5 36.81 15.99 2.84
N ASP A 6 35.80 16.51 3.56
CA ASP A 6 34.89 17.53 3.05
C ASP A 6 35.59 18.89 2.85
N ASP A 7 36.51 19.28 3.74
CA ASP A 7 37.30 20.52 3.60
C ASP A 7 38.27 20.45 2.41
N GLU A 8 38.85 19.28 2.14
CA GLU A 8 39.77 19.06 1.02
C GLU A 8 39.03 19.08 -0.33
N LEU A 9 37.84 18.47 -0.40
CA LEU A 9 36.94 18.54 -1.56
C LEU A 9 36.40 19.96 -1.81
N ALA A 10 36.01 20.67 -0.76
CA ALA A 10 35.53 22.05 -0.85
C ALA A 10 36.62 22.98 -1.40
N SER A 11 37.88 22.78 -0.98
CA SER A 11 39.03 23.55 -1.48
C SER A 11 39.30 23.33 -2.97
N LEU A 12 38.96 22.15 -3.51
CA LEU A 12 39.16 21.81 -4.92
C LEU A 12 38.15 22.50 -5.85
N ILE A 13 36.94 22.74 -5.34
CA ILE A 13 35.81 23.34 -6.07
C ILE A 13 35.84 24.88 -5.93
N GLN A 14 36.50 25.40 -4.90
CA GLN A 14 36.61 26.83 -4.66
C GLN A 14 37.39 27.54 -5.79
N GLY A 15 36.71 28.43 -6.51
CA GLY A 15 37.27 29.20 -7.63
C GLY A 15 37.05 28.59 -9.03
N ALA A 16 36.31 27.48 -9.14
CA ALA A 16 35.72 27.03 -10.39
C ALA A 16 34.28 27.55 -10.48
N GLU A 17 34.13 28.85 -10.75
CA GLU A 17 32.82 29.50 -10.95
C GLU A 17 32.18 29.06 -12.28
N ASP A 18 31.44 27.95 -12.25
CA ASP A 18 30.50 27.48 -13.28
C ASP A 18 31.04 26.76 -14.54
N ASP A 19 32.28 26.24 -14.56
CA ASP A 19 32.73 25.33 -15.63
C ASP A 19 32.76 23.85 -15.17
N PRO A 20 31.74 23.03 -15.52
CA PRO A 20 31.62 21.66 -15.07
C PRO A 20 32.76 20.75 -15.59
N GLU A 21 33.38 21.06 -16.73
CA GLU A 21 34.47 20.25 -17.27
C GLU A 21 35.79 20.49 -16.53
N GLU A 22 36.05 21.72 -16.10
CA GLU A 22 37.24 22.09 -15.33
C GLU A 22 37.20 21.51 -13.91
N ILE A 23 36.01 21.49 -13.29
CA ILE A 23 35.78 20.80 -12.00
C ILE A 23 36.09 19.31 -12.15
N GLN A 24 35.57 18.67 -13.20
CA GLN A 24 35.79 17.24 -13.46
C GLN A 24 37.27 16.93 -13.70
N ARG A 25 37.99 17.80 -14.41
CA ARG A 25 39.43 17.65 -14.67
C ARG A 25 40.27 17.77 -13.39
N ARG A 26 39.91 18.68 -12.48
CA ARG A 26 40.57 18.84 -11.17
C ARG A 26 40.34 17.66 -10.26
N LEU A 27 39.11 17.15 -10.20
CA LEU A 27 38.76 15.95 -9.42
C LEU A 27 39.52 14.71 -9.92
N GLN A 28 39.63 14.51 -11.24
CA GLN A 28 40.43 13.42 -11.81
C GLN A 28 41.93 13.55 -11.48
N ARG A 29 42.47 14.76 -11.48
CA ARG A 29 43.88 15.01 -11.15
C ARG A 29 44.20 14.77 -9.67
N ALA A 30 43.22 14.97 -8.79
CA ALA A 30 43.31 14.67 -7.36
C ALA A 30 43.04 13.20 -7.02
N GLY A 31 42.75 12.35 -8.02
CA GLY A 31 42.48 10.93 -7.80
C GLY A 31 41.13 10.64 -7.14
N VAL A 32 40.22 11.62 -7.11
CA VAL A 32 38.84 11.42 -6.64
C VAL A 32 38.13 10.53 -7.67
N PRO A 33 37.62 9.35 -7.28
CA PRO A 33 36.93 8.46 -8.20
C PRO A 33 35.71 9.18 -8.77
N ALA A 34 35.52 9.08 -10.09
CA ALA A 34 34.33 9.63 -10.73
C ALA A 34 33.08 9.00 -10.10
N PRO A 35 31.99 9.78 -9.91
CA PRO A 35 30.74 9.21 -9.44
C PRO A 35 30.34 8.05 -10.37
N PRO A 36 29.86 6.92 -9.82
CA PRO A 36 29.52 5.77 -10.63
C PRO A 36 28.49 6.17 -11.68
N SER A 37 28.78 5.85 -12.94
CA SER A 37 27.84 6.10 -14.04
C SER A 37 26.55 5.31 -13.81
N ALA A 38 25.44 5.76 -14.40
CA ALA A 38 24.16 5.05 -14.33
C ALA A 38 24.26 3.58 -14.77
N SER A 39 25.14 3.27 -15.73
CA SER A 39 25.44 1.90 -16.16
C SER A 39 26.20 1.10 -15.10
N THR A 40 27.15 1.72 -14.39
CA THR A 40 27.92 1.07 -13.33
C THR A 40 27.06 0.81 -12.10
N LEU A 41 26.15 1.72 -11.76
CA LEU A 41 25.14 1.49 -10.72
C LEU A 41 24.19 0.34 -11.12
N GLY A 42 23.75 0.33 -12.38
CA GLY A 42 22.99 -0.78 -12.95
C GLY A 42 23.73 -2.12 -12.80
N ASP A 43 24.99 -2.17 -13.20
CA ASP A 43 25.82 -3.38 -13.11
C ASP A 43 26.09 -3.83 -11.66
N ILE A 44 26.20 -2.89 -10.71
CA ILE A 44 26.37 -3.19 -9.28
C ILE A 44 25.07 -3.75 -8.68
N LEU A 45 23.92 -3.23 -9.09
CA LEU A 45 22.60 -3.69 -8.64
C LEU A 45 22.24 -5.05 -9.27
N GLU A 46 22.52 -5.24 -10.57
CA GLU A 46 22.27 -6.48 -11.31
C GLU A 46 23.04 -7.68 -10.73
N ARG A 47 24.28 -7.46 -10.25
CA ARG A 47 25.11 -8.53 -9.66
C ARG A 47 24.54 -9.13 -8.36
N ARG A 48 23.50 -8.56 -7.76
CA ARG A 48 22.86 -9.08 -6.54
C ARG A 48 21.53 -9.80 -6.79
N ARG A 49 21.03 -9.85 -8.03
CA ARG A 49 19.73 -10.44 -8.35
C ARG A 49 19.83 -11.97 -8.39
N ALA A 50 19.13 -12.62 -7.46
CA ALA A 50 18.95 -14.07 -7.42
C ALA A 50 17.63 -14.52 -8.09
N GLY A 51 16.80 -13.56 -8.52
CA GLY A 51 15.50 -13.81 -9.14
C GLY A 51 15.56 -14.07 -10.64
N GLU A 52 14.42 -13.88 -11.30
CA GLU A 52 14.23 -14.16 -12.72
C GLU A 52 13.98 -12.88 -13.52
N SER A 53 14.68 -12.72 -14.66
CA SER A 53 14.56 -11.53 -15.51
C SER A 53 13.33 -11.51 -16.41
N ARG A 54 12.65 -12.66 -16.55
CA ARG A 54 11.41 -12.77 -17.32
C ARG A 54 10.27 -11.99 -16.64
N PRO A 55 9.51 -11.20 -17.39
CA PRO A 55 8.46 -10.36 -16.79
C PRO A 55 7.32 -11.21 -16.21
N VAL A 56 6.77 -10.74 -15.10
CA VAL A 56 5.59 -11.33 -14.46
C VAL A 56 4.34 -11.02 -15.29
N ALA A 57 3.64 -12.07 -15.76
CA ALA A 57 2.35 -11.91 -16.42
C ALA A 57 1.25 -11.66 -15.38
N VAL A 58 0.54 -10.53 -15.46
CA VAL A 58 -0.53 -10.18 -14.51
C VAL A 58 -1.89 -10.39 -15.18
N LYS A 59 -2.83 -11.04 -14.49
CA LYS A 59 -4.19 -11.32 -14.97
C LYS A 59 -5.21 -10.99 -13.90
N PHE A 60 -6.31 -10.38 -14.30
CA PHE A 60 -7.48 -10.17 -13.46
C PHE A 60 -8.60 -11.11 -13.90
N ARG A 61 -9.31 -11.71 -12.96
CA ARG A 61 -10.41 -12.66 -13.26
C ARG A 61 -11.43 -12.61 -12.13
N ASN A 62 -12.69 -12.32 -12.44
CA ASN A 62 -13.81 -12.35 -11.46
C ASN A 62 -13.39 -11.73 -10.12
N VAL A 63 -13.03 -10.45 -10.14
CA VAL A 63 -12.55 -9.73 -8.96
C VAL A 63 -13.75 -9.39 -8.09
N ASP A 64 -13.72 -9.85 -6.85
CA ASP A 64 -14.61 -9.42 -5.77
C ASP A 64 -13.73 -8.79 -4.69
N GLN A 65 -14.02 -7.54 -4.33
CA GLN A 65 -13.23 -6.76 -3.37
C GLN A 65 -13.29 -7.34 -1.95
N PHE A 66 -14.42 -7.94 -1.58
CA PHE A 66 -14.68 -8.45 -0.23
C PHE A 66 -14.33 -9.93 -0.09
N ASP A 67 -14.13 -10.63 -1.21
CA ASP A 67 -13.73 -12.03 -1.25
C ASP A 67 -12.62 -12.26 -2.29
N LEU A 68 -11.50 -11.56 -2.13
CA LEU A 68 -10.45 -11.55 -3.13
C LEU A 68 -9.40 -12.63 -2.88
N TRP A 69 -9.27 -13.55 -3.84
CA TRP A 69 -8.16 -14.51 -3.88
C TRP A 69 -7.07 -14.04 -4.82
N ILE A 70 -5.82 -13.98 -4.33
CA ILE A 70 -4.64 -13.62 -5.11
C ILE A 70 -3.75 -14.86 -5.25
N TRP A 71 -3.28 -15.12 -6.47
CA TRP A 71 -2.54 -16.34 -6.82
C TRP A 71 -1.22 -16.02 -7.49
N LEU A 72 -0.15 -16.69 -7.07
CA LEU A 72 1.19 -16.55 -7.63
C LEU A 72 1.64 -17.91 -8.16
N GLU A 73 1.95 -17.99 -9.46
CA GLU A 73 2.63 -19.13 -10.07
C GLU A 73 4.11 -18.83 -10.17
N LEU A 74 4.98 -19.67 -9.60
CA LEU A 74 6.42 -19.60 -9.80
C LEU A 74 6.90 -20.53 -10.91
N TYR A 75 8.06 -20.21 -11.47
CA TYR A 75 8.75 -21.10 -12.41
C TYR A 75 9.18 -22.42 -11.77
N THR A 76 9.50 -22.41 -10.48
CA THR A 76 9.94 -23.57 -9.69
C THR A 76 9.26 -23.57 -8.33
N ALA A 77 9.20 -24.73 -7.68
CA ALA A 77 8.64 -24.84 -6.34
C ALA A 77 9.45 -23.96 -5.37
N PRO A 78 8.80 -23.10 -4.57
CA PRO A 78 9.50 -22.15 -3.71
C PRO A 78 10.18 -22.88 -2.55
N ALA A 79 11.40 -22.46 -2.22
CA ALA A 79 12.05 -22.86 -0.98
C ALA A 79 11.35 -22.20 0.23
N PRO A 80 11.40 -22.78 1.45
CA PRO A 80 10.74 -22.21 2.62
C PRO A 80 11.12 -20.75 2.91
N ALA A 81 12.37 -20.36 2.69
CA ALA A 81 12.83 -18.99 2.85
C ALA A 81 12.18 -18.01 1.85
N ALA A 82 11.92 -18.45 0.61
CA ALA A 82 11.25 -17.64 -0.39
C ALA A 82 9.75 -17.45 -0.05
N VAL A 83 9.11 -18.50 0.49
CA VAL A 83 7.72 -18.41 0.98
C VAL A 83 7.62 -17.40 2.13
N ALA A 84 8.55 -17.46 3.09
CA ALA A 84 8.60 -16.50 4.20
C ALA A 84 8.76 -15.06 3.71
N MET A 85 9.62 -14.83 2.71
CA MET A 85 9.80 -13.50 2.13
C MET A 85 8.54 -12.97 1.43
N VAL A 86 7.82 -13.83 0.68
CA VAL A 86 6.53 -13.44 0.08
C VAL A 86 5.52 -13.12 1.17
N GLN A 87 5.45 -13.92 2.24
CA GLN A 87 4.57 -13.68 3.37
C GLN A 87 4.87 -12.33 4.05
N GLU A 88 6.14 -11.98 4.25
CA GLU A 88 6.55 -10.70 4.85
C GLU A 88 6.13 -9.51 3.99
N VAL A 89 6.28 -9.60 2.66
CA VAL A 89 5.81 -8.57 1.73
C VAL A 89 4.29 -8.41 1.81
N VAL A 90 3.56 -9.53 1.78
CA VAL A 90 2.09 -9.53 1.86
C VAL A 90 1.60 -8.99 3.20
N ASN A 91 2.24 -9.37 4.30
CA ASN A 91 1.91 -8.86 5.64
C ASN A 91 2.18 -7.36 5.78
N SER A 92 3.28 -6.87 5.20
CA SER A 92 3.61 -5.43 5.21
C SER A 92 2.59 -4.63 4.40
N TRP A 93 2.23 -5.13 3.22
CA TRP A 93 1.19 -4.55 2.38
C TRP A 93 -0.16 -4.51 3.10
N TYR A 94 -0.60 -5.62 3.70
CA TYR A 94 -1.85 -5.68 4.44
C TYR A 94 -1.84 -4.77 5.67
N LEU A 95 -0.74 -4.70 6.42
CA LEU A 95 -0.61 -3.83 7.58
C LEU A 95 -0.82 -2.36 7.22
N LEU A 96 -0.22 -1.89 6.12
CA LEU A 96 -0.44 -0.54 5.60
C LEU A 96 -1.90 -0.34 5.19
N GLY A 97 -2.49 -1.31 4.50
CA GLY A 97 -3.90 -1.27 4.11
C GLY A 97 -4.86 -1.23 5.31
N ARG A 98 -4.54 -1.94 6.40
CA ARG A 98 -5.31 -1.89 7.65
C ARG A 98 -5.32 -0.52 8.32
N LEU A 99 -4.28 0.26 8.08
CA LEU A 99 -4.13 1.62 8.63
C LEU A 99 -4.72 2.69 7.70
N GLY A 100 -5.37 2.31 6.59
CA GLY A 100 -5.96 3.27 5.66
C GLY A 100 -4.96 3.90 4.69
N ALA A 101 -3.75 3.34 4.55
CA ALA A 101 -2.70 3.94 3.72
C ALA A 101 -3.02 3.94 2.21
N TYR A 102 -3.98 3.11 1.78
CA TYR A 102 -4.42 3.01 0.40
C TYR A 102 -5.67 3.85 0.18
N ASN A 103 -5.50 5.16 0.40
CA ASN A 103 -6.52 6.18 0.16
C ASN A 103 -6.03 7.14 -0.94
N ALA A 104 -6.60 7.01 -2.13
CA ALA A 104 -6.35 7.83 -3.30
C ALA A 104 -6.77 9.29 -3.08
N SER A 105 -7.85 9.54 -2.31
CA SER A 105 -8.27 10.92 -2.00
C SER A 105 -7.26 11.64 -1.10
N SER A 106 -6.40 10.92 -0.38
CA SER A 106 -5.35 11.48 0.48
C SER A 106 -3.97 11.59 -0.18
N MET A 107 -3.87 11.39 -1.50
CA MET A 107 -2.58 11.42 -2.24
C MET A 107 -2.09 12.81 -2.64
N HIS A 108 -2.11 13.76 -1.70
CA HIS A 108 -1.75 15.16 -1.97
C HIS A 108 -0.35 15.30 -2.59
N VAL A 109 0.66 14.57 -2.10
CA VAL A 109 2.04 14.64 -2.62
C VAL A 109 2.11 14.18 -4.08
N LEU A 110 1.35 13.15 -4.44
CA LEU A 110 1.29 12.65 -5.82
C LEU A 110 0.67 13.69 -6.75
N TYR A 111 -0.41 14.35 -6.32
CA TYR A 111 -1.07 15.39 -7.12
C TYR A 111 -0.24 16.70 -7.18
N ALA A 112 0.52 16.99 -6.12
CA ALA A 112 1.43 18.14 -6.05
C ALA A 112 2.73 17.93 -6.82
N SER A 113 3.00 16.73 -7.38
CA SER A 113 4.26 16.40 -8.05
C SER A 113 4.56 17.25 -9.31
N GLN A 114 3.61 18.08 -9.74
CA GLN A 114 3.78 19.06 -10.82
C GLN A 114 4.44 20.37 -10.34
N TYR A 115 4.61 20.54 -9.03
CA TYR A 115 5.18 21.71 -8.37
C TYR A 115 6.39 21.33 -7.51
N ASP A 116 7.10 22.35 -7.00
CA ASP A 116 8.19 22.14 -6.04
C ASP A 116 7.64 21.64 -4.69
N LEU A 117 8.00 20.42 -4.30
CA LEU A 117 7.57 19.79 -3.06
C LEU A 117 8.24 20.39 -1.81
N SER A 118 9.31 21.18 -1.97
CA SER A 118 10.19 21.61 -0.86
C SER A 118 9.50 22.47 0.21
N HIS A 119 8.32 23.02 -0.09
CA HIS A 119 7.53 23.84 0.83
C HIS A 119 6.05 23.42 0.90
N MET A 120 5.73 22.21 0.47
CA MET A 120 4.38 21.67 0.54
C MET A 120 3.98 21.46 2.00
N ARG A 121 2.82 22.00 2.38
CA ARG A 121 2.13 21.68 3.63
C ARG A 121 1.17 20.53 3.35
N TYR A 122 1.11 19.54 4.24
CA TYR A 122 0.28 18.36 4.06
C TYR A 122 -0.85 18.38 5.10
N GLY A 123 -2.11 18.45 4.65
CA GLY A 123 -3.27 18.45 5.54
C GLY A 123 -3.41 19.71 6.40
N GLU A 124 -2.96 20.87 5.89
CA GLU A 124 -3.10 22.16 6.57
C GLU A 124 -4.18 23.07 5.94
N ASP A 125 -4.81 22.64 4.83
CA ASP A 125 -5.90 23.38 4.20
C ASP A 125 -7.25 22.95 4.80
N GLU A 126 -8.14 23.90 5.13
CA GLU A 126 -9.46 23.60 5.73
C GLU A 126 -10.34 22.71 4.81
N GLU A 127 -10.07 22.72 3.50
CA GLU A 127 -10.69 21.81 2.52
C GLU A 127 -10.17 20.36 2.64
N ASP A 128 -8.94 20.15 3.13
CA ASP A 128 -8.37 18.82 3.39
C ASP A 128 -8.99 18.18 4.64
N GLU A 129 -9.35 18.96 5.66
CA GLU A 129 -9.98 18.42 6.89
C GLU A 129 -11.35 17.75 6.62
N GLU A 130 -12.16 18.27 5.69
CA GLU A 130 -13.41 17.63 5.26
C GLU A 130 -13.17 16.31 4.48
N VAL A 131 -12.06 16.20 3.74
CA VAL A 131 -11.68 14.99 3.00
C VAL A 131 -11.03 13.94 3.92
N VAL A 132 -10.28 14.37 4.93
CA VAL A 132 -9.68 13.51 5.97
C VAL A 132 -10.75 12.97 6.95
N GLY A 133 -11.90 13.64 7.05
CA GLY A 133 -13.08 13.13 7.75
C GLY A 133 -13.83 12.00 7.04
N SER A 134 -13.49 11.71 5.78
CA SER A 134 -14.04 10.57 5.04
C SER A 134 -13.44 9.27 5.60
N ALA A 135 -14.29 8.26 5.82
CA ALA A 135 -13.95 7.02 6.50
C ALA A 135 -12.61 6.41 6.00
N PRO A 136 -11.77 5.85 6.89
CA PRO A 136 -10.49 5.29 6.49
C PRO A 136 -10.68 4.21 5.43
N ALA A 137 -9.92 4.31 4.33
CA ALA A 137 -9.88 3.33 3.24
C ALA A 137 -9.12 2.07 3.69
N ALA A 138 -9.72 1.30 4.59
CA ALA A 138 -9.06 0.25 5.36
C ALA A 138 -9.42 -1.16 4.87
N MET A 139 -8.42 -2.03 4.82
CA MET A 139 -8.63 -3.45 4.61
C MET A 139 -9.33 -4.10 5.80
N ALA A 140 -10.19 -5.08 5.55
CA ALA A 140 -10.97 -5.70 6.62
C ALA A 140 -10.21 -6.89 7.25
N ASP A 141 -9.77 -7.84 6.43
CA ASP A 141 -9.22 -9.12 6.90
C ASP A 141 -8.31 -9.75 5.85
N MET A 142 -7.41 -10.65 6.26
CA MET A 142 -6.52 -11.39 5.37
C MET A 142 -6.14 -12.74 5.98
N ALA A 143 -6.03 -13.77 5.14
CA ALA A 143 -5.55 -15.08 5.53
C ALA A 143 -4.05 -15.24 5.23
N ASP A 144 -3.40 -16.18 5.94
CA ASP A 144 -2.01 -16.55 5.68
C ASP A 144 -1.80 -17.11 4.26
N LEU A 145 -0.55 -17.06 3.81
CA LEU A 145 -0.15 -17.55 2.50
C LEU A 145 -0.15 -19.09 2.48
N GLU A 146 -0.91 -19.65 1.56
CA GLU A 146 -0.96 -21.08 1.31
C GLU A 146 -0.03 -21.46 0.15
N VAL A 147 0.55 -22.67 0.20
CA VAL A 147 1.49 -23.18 -0.81
C VAL A 147 1.03 -24.53 -1.34
N LYS A 148 1.02 -24.70 -2.66
CA LYS A 148 0.74 -25.98 -3.34
C LYS A 148 1.59 -26.12 -4.60
N GLY A 149 2.66 -26.93 -4.51
CA GLY A 149 3.60 -27.11 -5.62
C GLY A 149 4.29 -25.79 -5.96
N ASN A 150 4.12 -25.31 -7.19
CA ASN A 150 4.67 -24.02 -7.64
C ASN A 150 3.72 -22.85 -7.42
N TRP A 151 2.54 -23.10 -6.84
CA TRP A 151 1.54 -22.06 -6.60
C TRP A 151 1.57 -21.61 -5.16
N LEU A 152 1.40 -20.31 -4.96
CA LEU A 152 1.02 -19.72 -3.70
C LEU A 152 -0.30 -18.98 -3.89
N ARG A 153 -1.06 -18.87 -2.81
CA ARG A 153 -2.26 -18.05 -2.78
C ARG A 153 -2.52 -17.50 -1.40
N PHE A 154 -3.26 -16.42 -1.34
CA PHE A 154 -3.83 -15.94 -0.09
C PHE A 154 -5.17 -15.27 -0.40
N TRP A 155 -5.97 -15.14 0.64
CA TRP A 155 -7.24 -14.45 0.60
C TRP A 155 -7.12 -13.11 1.30
N VAL A 156 -7.83 -12.11 0.80
CA VAL A 156 -7.93 -10.79 1.41
C VAL A 156 -9.34 -10.22 1.19
N ASP A 157 -9.85 -9.54 2.21
CA ASP A 157 -10.96 -8.61 2.11
C ASP A 157 -10.36 -7.19 2.11
N LEU A 158 -10.38 -6.55 0.93
CA LEU A 158 -9.83 -5.22 0.76
C LEU A 158 -10.64 -4.15 1.50
N GLY A 159 -11.83 -4.47 2.02
CA GLY A 159 -12.67 -3.54 2.75
C GLY A 159 -12.98 -2.30 1.93
N THR A 160 -12.62 -1.13 2.43
CA THR A 160 -12.78 0.16 1.75
C THR A 160 -11.49 0.68 1.14
N ALA A 161 -10.41 -0.12 1.10
CA ALA A 161 -9.15 0.28 0.48
C ALA A 161 -9.30 0.46 -1.04
N ASP A 162 -8.66 1.49 -1.58
CA ASP A 162 -8.73 1.80 -3.02
C ASP A 162 -7.87 0.86 -3.86
N GLU A 163 -8.14 0.80 -5.17
CA GLU A 163 -7.46 -0.11 -6.10
C GLU A 163 -5.95 0.13 -6.22
N LEU A 164 -5.45 1.30 -5.79
CA LEU A 164 -4.02 1.56 -5.63
C LEU A 164 -3.31 0.47 -4.80
N ALA A 165 -4.00 -0.10 -3.80
CA ALA A 165 -3.47 -1.21 -3.03
C ALA A 165 -2.95 -2.33 -3.96
N LEU A 166 -3.68 -2.64 -5.03
CA LEU A 166 -3.31 -3.67 -6.00
C LEU A 166 -2.11 -3.25 -6.85
N ASP A 167 -2.04 -2.00 -7.29
CA ASP A 167 -0.89 -1.49 -8.05
C ASP A 167 0.41 -1.60 -7.25
N ILE A 168 0.38 -1.17 -5.98
CA ILE A 168 1.54 -1.25 -5.07
C ILE A 168 1.95 -2.72 -4.88
N LEU A 169 1.00 -3.63 -4.66
CA LEU A 169 1.28 -5.05 -4.51
C LEU A 169 1.90 -5.65 -5.77
N ILE A 170 1.33 -5.37 -6.95
CA ILE A 170 1.84 -5.85 -8.24
C ILE A 170 3.27 -5.39 -8.45
N ASN A 171 3.56 -4.12 -8.18
CA ASN A 171 4.90 -3.55 -8.34
C ASN A 171 5.90 -4.15 -7.35
N ALA A 172 5.50 -4.33 -6.08
CA ALA A 172 6.33 -4.99 -5.08
C ALA A 172 6.67 -6.44 -5.47
N LEU A 173 5.66 -7.22 -5.92
CA LEU A 173 5.86 -8.60 -6.34
C LEU A 173 6.70 -8.72 -7.62
N ARG A 174 6.60 -7.76 -8.55
CA ARG A 174 7.48 -7.70 -9.73
C ARG A 174 8.93 -7.45 -9.34
N ALA A 175 9.19 -6.51 -8.44
CA ALA A 175 10.54 -6.26 -7.93
C ALA A 175 11.07 -7.49 -7.17
N LEU A 176 10.26 -8.09 -6.31
CA LEU A 176 10.59 -9.31 -5.58
C LEU A 176 10.93 -10.47 -6.54
N SER A 177 10.17 -10.62 -7.62
CA SER A 177 10.44 -11.59 -8.69
C SER A 177 11.71 -11.32 -9.47
N LEU A 178 12.19 -10.09 -9.52
CA LEU A 178 13.42 -9.78 -10.25
C LEU A 178 14.64 -10.01 -9.35
N ASP A 179 14.52 -9.66 -8.07
CA ASP A 179 15.65 -9.61 -7.16
C ASP A 179 15.86 -10.93 -6.39
N HIS A 180 14.80 -11.68 -6.08
CA HIS A 180 14.87 -12.77 -5.10
C HIS A 180 14.24 -14.11 -5.51
N LEU A 181 13.22 -14.11 -6.36
CA LEU A 181 12.48 -15.32 -6.75
C LEU A 181 12.08 -15.30 -8.23
N GLY A 182 11.19 -16.15 -8.71
CA GLY A 182 10.75 -16.12 -10.12
C GLY A 182 9.25 -16.35 -10.26
N ILE A 183 8.46 -15.27 -10.25
CA ILE A 183 7.02 -15.31 -10.50
C ILE A 183 6.79 -15.36 -12.01
N LYS A 184 6.13 -16.41 -12.46
CA LYS A 184 5.69 -16.58 -13.84
C LYS A 184 4.38 -15.84 -14.08
N THR A 185 3.41 -15.98 -13.19
CA THR A 185 2.08 -15.37 -13.35
C THR A 185 1.51 -14.95 -12.01
N LEU A 186 0.92 -13.76 -11.96
CA LEU A 186 0.14 -13.23 -10.86
C LEU A 186 -1.32 -13.12 -11.32
N VAL A 187 -2.23 -13.77 -10.60
CA VAL A 187 -3.68 -13.73 -10.87
C VAL A 187 -4.39 -13.06 -9.72
N ILE A 188 -5.18 -12.04 -10.01
CA ILE A 188 -6.00 -11.31 -9.07
C ILE A 188 -7.45 -11.72 -9.30
N GLY A 189 -8.01 -12.44 -8.34
CA GLY A 189 -9.38 -12.95 -8.33
C GLY A 189 -9.62 -14.33 -8.96
N GLY A 190 -10.87 -14.76 -8.83
CA GLY A 190 -11.39 -16.01 -9.36
C GLY A 190 -10.75 -17.25 -8.76
N VAL A 191 -11.01 -18.39 -9.40
CA VAL A 191 -10.63 -19.72 -8.88
C VAL A 191 -9.71 -20.44 -9.87
N ASN A 192 -8.65 -21.07 -9.36
CA ASN A 192 -7.76 -21.88 -10.18
C ASN A 192 -8.29 -23.30 -10.39
N GLU A 193 -8.21 -23.77 -11.64
CA GLU A 193 -8.47 -25.15 -11.99
C GLU A 193 -7.50 -26.08 -11.23
N GLY A 194 -8.03 -27.03 -10.46
CA GLY A 194 -7.23 -27.95 -9.64
C GLY A 194 -6.81 -27.43 -8.26
N TRP A 195 -7.16 -26.19 -7.91
CA TRP A 195 -7.03 -25.69 -6.54
C TRP A 195 -8.22 -24.79 -6.17
N PRO A 196 -9.38 -25.38 -5.80
CA PRO A 196 -10.57 -24.62 -5.47
C PRO A 196 -10.37 -23.81 -4.19
N VAL A 197 -11.14 -22.72 -4.07
CA VAL A 197 -11.22 -21.92 -2.83
C VAL A 197 -12.06 -22.66 -1.79
N PRO A 198 -11.72 -22.61 -0.49
CA PRO A 198 -12.56 -23.17 0.56
C PRO A 198 -13.93 -22.48 0.61
N ASP A 199 -14.99 -23.21 0.95
CA ASP A 199 -16.30 -22.61 1.23
C ASP A 199 -16.20 -21.76 2.51
N ARG A 200 -16.18 -20.43 2.34
CA ARG A 200 -16.20 -19.50 3.46
C ARG A 200 -17.65 -19.17 3.78
N GLN A 201 -18.18 -19.76 4.86
CA GLN A 201 -19.46 -19.34 5.41
C GLN A 201 -19.28 -17.92 5.96
N LEU A 202 -19.75 -16.92 5.23
CA LEU A 202 -19.95 -15.59 5.80
C LEU A 202 -20.94 -15.75 6.96
N PRO A 203 -20.71 -15.09 8.11
CA PRO A 203 -21.68 -15.12 9.19
C PRO A 203 -23.01 -14.59 8.64
N GLU A 204 -24.05 -15.43 8.74
CA GLU A 204 -25.40 -15.05 8.35
C GLU A 204 -25.81 -13.87 9.23
N ILE A 205 -25.78 -12.65 8.70
CA ILE A 205 -26.24 -11.47 9.43
C ILE A 205 -27.77 -11.60 9.52
N THR A 206 -28.25 -12.32 10.53
CA THR A 206 -29.64 -12.26 10.94
C THR A 206 -29.85 -10.93 11.63
N MET A 207 -30.03 -9.85 10.86
CA MET A 207 -30.64 -8.65 11.39
C MET A 207 -32.07 -9.03 11.74
N ASP A 208 -32.33 -9.29 13.02
CA ASP A 208 -33.68 -9.38 13.56
C ASP A 208 -34.21 -7.94 13.65
N PRO A 209 -35.12 -7.50 12.76
CA PRO A 209 -35.51 -6.09 12.63
C PRO A 209 -36.26 -5.54 13.85
N MET A 210 -36.49 -6.38 14.87
CA MET A 210 -37.26 -6.07 16.07
C MET A 210 -36.42 -5.99 17.35
N ARG A 211 -35.09 -6.15 17.28
CA ARG A 211 -34.22 -6.13 18.47
C ARG A 211 -33.38 -4.86 18.60
N VAL A 212 -34.05 -3.71 18.48
CA VAL A 212 -33.52 -2.46 19.05
C VAL A 212 -33.71 -2.56 20.56
N SER A 213 -32.67 -3.04 21.25
CA SER A 213 -32.61 -2.91 22.71
C SER A 213 -32.48 -1.42 22.99
N VAL A 214 -33.55 -0.78 23.43
CA VAL A 214 -33.47 0.57 23.99
C VAL A 214 -32.44 0.51 25.12
N PRO A 215 -31.39 1.35 25.12
CA PRO A 215 -30.44 1.38 26.23
C PRO A 215 -31.17 1.69 27.53
N ASP A 216 -30.84 0.97 28.61
CA ASP A 216 -31.42 1.12 29.97
C ASP A 216 -31.34 2.56 30.55
N PHE A 217 -30.66 3.48 29.87
CA PHE A 217 -30.57 4.89 30.27
C PHE A 217 -31.84 5.70 29.96
N MET A 218 -32.79 5.16 29.20
CA MET A 218 -34.05 5.87 28.86
C MET A 218 -35.26 5.43 29.72
N ALA A 219 -35.05 4.66 30.80
CA ALA A 219 -36.14 4.11 31.61
C ALA A 219 -36.56 4.95 32.84
N ASP A 220 -35.90 6.07 33.13
CA ASP A 220 -36.21 6.91 34.28
C ASP A 220 -36.47 8.36 33.84
N GLU A 221 -37.71 8.66 33.45
CA GLU A 221 -38.31 9.99 33.59
C GLU A 221 -39.83 9.90 33.35
N GLU A 222 -40.55 9.30 34.31
CA GLU A 222 -41.98 9.57 34.53
C GLU A 222 -42.20 9.87 36.02
N GLU A 223 -42.36 11.15 36.37
CA GLU A 223 -43.52 11.70 37.11
C GLU A 223 -43.20 13.11 37.64
N ASP A 224 -44.00 14.08 37.18
CA ASP A 224 -44.50 15.30 37.86
C ASP A 224 -44.87 16.25 36.70
N GLY A 225 -46.12 16.42 36.28
CA GLY A 225 -47.31 16.68 37.06
C GLY A 225 -47.91 18.00 36.55
N GLU A 226 -49.24 18.02 36.46
CA GLU A 226 -50.14 19.17 36.35
C GLU A 226 -50.63 19.61 34.94
N ASP A 227 -51.96 19.60 34.89
CA ASP A 227 -52.89 19.95 33.83
C ASP A 227 -52.76 21.42 33.40
N GLU A 228 -53.08 21.71 32.14
CA GLU A 228 -53.94 22.86 31.81
C GLU A 228 -54.53 22.69 30.40
N ASP A 229 -55.86 22.64 30.37
CA ASP A 229 -56.71 22.60 29.19
C ASP A 229 -56.53 23.86 28.32
N GLU A 230 -56.23 23.73 27.02
CA GLU A 230 -56.64 24.77 26.05
C GLU A 230 -57.15 24.17 24.73
N ASP A 231 -58.46 24.34 24.55
CA ASP A 231 -59.25 24.18 23.33
C ASP A 231 -58.59 24.84 22.10
N TYR A 232 -58.26 24.06 21.08
CA TYR A 232 -58.10 24.57 19.72
C TYR A 232 -59.28 24.17 18.83
N ASN A 233 -60.19 25.12 18.75
CA ASN A 233 -61.37 25.18 17.91
C ASN A 233 -61.02 25.07 16.41
N TYR A 234 -61.58 24.08 15.74
CA TYR A 234 -61.54 23.92 14.28
C TYR A 234 -62.46 24.94 13.63
N ARG A 235 -61.94 25.80 12.74
CA ARG A 235 -62.75 26.48 11.71
C ARG A 235 -61.98 26.58 10.39
N ASP A 236 -62.75 26.28 9.34
CA ASP A 236 -62.44 26.33 7.90
C ASP A 236 -61.77 27.62 7.41
#